data_AF-A0A8J7MAU2-F1
#
_entry.id   AF-A0A8J7MAU2-F1
#
_cell.length_a   1.000
_cell.length_b   1.000
_cell.length_c   1.000
_cell.angle_alpha   90.00
_cell.angle_beta   90.00
_cell.angle_gamma   90.00
#
_symmetry.space_group_name_H-M   'P 1'
#
loop_
_entity.id
_entity.type
_entity.pdbx_description
1 polymer ?
#
loop_
_entity_poly.entity_id
_entity_poly.type
_entity_poly.pdbx_seq_one_letter_code
_entity_poly.pdbx_strand_id
1 'polypeptide(L)'
;MLSVVSMGVLIMGVMFMNYKFTNTMNDVSKETHLRLDYSDKEDAFLRALVHIVPERAQKAMMDGSGAGNSPVTDISWASIFESAIQQANAESSLTGIVASIKNDSQIIGNSGDTDNSFLTSIHGLTNAGLNNGKYVFVEPSSKVDTPQPVSYSNAALSPGHDLEAPVICLSKGYFDGNSFNQYTLTPYPNIQFGYSKPGELILAKHNWWAFAVDFASVDSDNTKLGSTTKHYMISLYEIPSQLPISADAFMKMGQHDNNSNWGENNINIEGRIFASEVRQAAAGTQVDGIATRRGGEISDMSDITGIDLAQMSREDFNNKNANIYSNEENFFPISRSSDSGKVNFIPINRGIDFFKYHGNYNNNGTSFSPTAWDDYSRGARQCSLTIEIVSTYPHQGSTSVDGICITATQLGGSQRSLYYLRPTHPLVGSQAHYRAWNFNDESFPIQPRTVSATKQGAIALDLSKLPTFLAAESFAPELNNTIHVTHRASDDNNFYVSEENFKFPPDDNDVALIIEGADDMTQHYSHGFALVSNLRTFFDSNLNFTSHADGTYPAVAIFSPEQRYGAEDVDVGIELRGRVSMISSDADKEIAPLDLKSASGEIFTSELEIDLKPMKRLDDLPPIHFINWLVVVSEI
;
A
#
# COMPACT_ATOMS: atom_id res chain seq x y z
N MET A 1 -20.97 -85.81 -0.77
CA MET A 1 -21.68 -84.82 -1.61
C MET A 1 -22.21 -83.65 -0.79
N LEU A 2 -22.93 -83.86 0.32
CA LEU A 2 -23.51 -82.76 1.12
C LEU A 2 -22.48 -81.75 1.64
N SER A 3 -21.29 -82.18 2.09
CA SER A 3 -20.24 -81.26 2.60
C SER A 3 -19.58 -80.39 1.53
N VAL A 4 -19.53 -80.86 0.28
CA VAL A 4 -18.95 -80.11 -0.85
C VAL A 4 -19.93 -79.02 -1.30
N VAL A 5 -21.22 -79.32 -1.31
CA VAL A 5 -22.28 -78.35 -1.61
C VAL A 5 -22.38 -77.30 -0.51
N SER A 6 -22.30 -77.70 0.77
CA SER A 6 -22.34 -76.72 1.88
C SER A 6 -21.13 -75.79 1.87
N MET A 7 -19.92 -76.29 1.56
CA MET A 7 -18.72 -75.47 1.44
C MET A 7 -18.80 -74.50 0.25
N GLY A 8 -19.33 -74.96 -0.90
CA GLY A 8 -19.53 -74.12 -2.08
C GLY A 8 -20.50 -72.95 -1.84
N VAL A 9 -21.61 -73.21 -1.14
CA VAL A 9 -22.58 -72.16 -0.76
C VAL A 9 -21.97 -71.16 0.22
N LEU A 10 -21.14 -71.62 1.17
CA LEU A 10 -20.48 -70.77 2.16
C LEU A 10 -19.44 -69.85 1.50
N ILE A 11 -18.63 -70.39 0.57
CA ILE A 11 -17.66 -69.60 -0.21
C ILE A 11 -18.38 -68.57 -1.10
N MET A 12 -19.48 -68.96 -1.74
CA MET A 12 -20.28 -68.04 -2.57
C MET A 12 -20.91 -66.92 -1.74
N GLY A 13 -21.38 -67.23 -0.52
CA GLY A 13 -21.88 -66.25 0.44
C GLY A 13 -20.79 -65.26 0.89
N VAL A 14 -19.59 -65.75 1.18
CA VAL A 14 -18.44 -64.90 1.54
C VAL A 14 -18.01 -64.03 0.36
N MET A 15 -17.95 -64.57 -0.86
CA MET A 15 -17.64 -63.79 -2.06
C MET A 15 -18.68 -62.70 -2.33
N PHE A 16 -19.97 -63.00 -2.16
CA PHE A 16 -21.04 -62.01 -2.32
C PHE A 16 -20.97 -60.90 -1.27
N MET A 17 -20.67 -61.25 -0.01
CA MET A 17 -20.44 -60.26 1.05
C MET A 17 -19.20 -59.41 0.78
N ASN A 18 -18.08 -60.01 0.36
CA ASN A 18 -16.87 -59.28 -0.02
C ASN A 18 -17.10 -58.36 -1.22
N TYR A 19 -17.88 -58.79 -2.21
CA TYR A 19 -18.24 -57.96 -3.36
C TYR A 19 -19.10 -56.75 -2.94
N LYS A 20 -20.12 -56.96 -2.11
CA LYS A 20 -20.92 -55.86 -1.57
C LYS A 20 -20.08 -54.90 -0.75
N PHE A 21 -19.22 -55.42 0.13
CA PHE A 21 -18.31 -54.62 0.94
C PHE A 21 -17.34 -53.80 0.09
N THR A 22 -16.77 -54.41 -0.95
CA THR A 22 -15.88 -53.73 -1.90
C THR A 22 -16.60 -52.62 -2.65
N ASN A 23 -17.85 -52.85 -3.08
CA ASN A 23 -18.64 -51.80 -3.74
C ASN A 23 -18.93 -50.63 -2.80
N THR A 24 -19.32 -50.89 -1.55
CA THR A 24 -19.54 -49.82 -0.56
C THR A 24 -18.25 -49.05 -0.26
N MET A 25 -17.11 -49.74 -0.13
CA MET A 25 -15.81 -49.08 0.04
C MET A 25 -15.43 -48.21 -1.17
N ASN A 26 -15.69 -48.69 -2.39
CA ASN A 26 -15.45 -47.92 -3.61
C ASN A 26 -16.34 -46.68 -3.69
N ASP A 27 -17.61 -46.77 -3.26
CA ASP A 27 -18.52 -45.63 -3.25
C ASP A 27 -18.09 -44.57 -2.23
N VAL A 28 -17.70 -44.98 -1.01
CA VAL A 28 -17.16 -44.05 0.01
C VAL A 28 -15.85 -43.41 -0.44
N SER A 29 -14.98 -44.19 -1.07
CA SER A 29 -13.71 -43.67 -1.61
C SER A 29 -13.97 -42.62 -2.69
N LYS A 30 -14.88 -42.86 -3.64
CA LYS A 30 -15.26 -41.88 -4.66
C LYS A 30 -15.83 -40.60 -4.06
N GLU A 31 -16.72 -40.73 -3.08
CA GLU A 31 -17.31 -39.57 -2.40
C GLU A 31 -16.23 -38.72 -1.71
N THR A 32 -15.30 -39.38 -1.03
CA THR A 32 -14.18 -38.70 -0.36
C THR A 32 -13.25 -38.02 -1.37
N HIS A 33 -12.93 -38.70 -2.47
CA HIS A 33 -12.11 -38.13 -3.55
C HIS A 33 -12.76 -36.90 -4.19
N LEU A 34 -14.08 -36.93 -4.46
CA LEU A 34 -14.80 -35.78 -5.01
C LEU A 34 -14.82 -34.59 -4.03
N ARG A 35 -14.97 -34.84 -2.73
CA ARG A 35 -14.91 -33.77 -1.72
C ARG A 35 -13.53 -33.13 -1.62
N LEU A 36 -12.47 -33.92 -1.75
CA LEU A 36 -11.10 -33.41 -1.80
C LEU A 36 -10.89 -32.56 -3.07
N ASP A 37 -11.31 -33.05 -4.23
CA ASP A 37 -11.19 -32.32 -5.50
C ASP A 37 -11.97 -30.98 -5.46
N TYR A 38 -13.18 -30.97 -4.88
CA TYR A 38 -13.92 -29.72 -4.68
C TYR A 38 -13.24 -28.78 -3.68
N SER A 39 -12.64 -29.29 -2.60
CA SER A 39 -11.90 -28.47 -1.65
C SER A 39 -10.64 -27.86 -2.28
N ASP A 40 -9.93 -28.61 -3.12
CA ASP A 40 -8.73 -28.13 -3.80
C ASP A 40 -9.07 -27.06 -4.84
N LYS A 41 -10.15 -27.27 -5.61
CA LYS A 41 -10.67 -26.28 -6.58
C LYS A 41 -11.21 -25.03 -5.90
N GLU A 42 -11.87 -25.19 -4.75
CA GLU A 42 -12.30 -24.07 -3.90
C GLU A 42 -11.09 -23.25 -3.44
N ASP A 43 -10.04 -23.89 -2.93
CA ASP A 43 -8.82 -23.18 -2.50
C ASP A 43 -8.15 -22.44 -3.66
N ALA A 44 -8.03 -23.08 -4.81
CA ALA A 44 -7.46 -22.47 -6.02
C ALA A 44 -8.29 -21.27 -6.52
N PHE A 45 -9.62 -21.37 -6.48
CA PHE A 45 -10.52 -20.27 -6.83
C PHE A 45 -10.39 -19.08 -5.86
N LEU A 46 -10.38 -19.33 -4.56
CA LEU A 46 -10.21 -18.28 -3.54
C LEU A 46 -8.84 -17.61 -3.66
N ARG A 47 -7.79 -18.38 -3.95
CA ARG A 47 -6.44 -17.85 -4.21
C ARG A 47 -6.39 -16.96 -5.45
N ALA A 48 -7.03 -17.37 -6.54
CA ALA A 48 -7.12 -16.55 -7.75
C ALA A 48 -7.85 -15.22 -7.48
N LEU A 49 -8.94 -15.23 -6.71
CA LEU A 49 -9.68 -14.02 -6.35
C LEU A 49 -8.83 -12.98 -5.62
N VAL A 50 -8.01 -13.42 -4.66
CA VAL A 50 -7.11 -12.55 -3.87
C VAL A 50 -6.10 -11.81 -4.74
N HIS A 51 -5.76 -12.34 -5.92
CA HIS A 51 -4.88 -11.69 -6.89
C HIS A 51 -5.63 -10.85 -7.94
N ILE A 52 -6.78 -11.31 -8.44
CA ILE A 52 -7.51 -10.65 -9.52
C ILE A 52 -8.26 -9.40 -9.04
N VAL A 53 -8.88 -9.45 -7.86
CA VAL A 53 -9.69 -8.33 -7.32
C VAL A 53 -8.89 -7.01 -7.23
N PRO A 54 -7.70 -6.96 -6.60
CA PRO A 54 -6.94 -5.71 -6.55
C PRO A 54 -6.51 -5.21 -7.93
N GLU A 55 -6.18 -6.09 -8.87
CA GLU A 55 -5.87 -5.71 -10.25
C GLU A 55 -7.06 -5.03 -10.94
N ARG A 56 -8.27 -5.58 -10.80
CA ARG A 56 -9.47 -4.97 -11.37
C ARG A 56 -9.88 -3.69 -10.64
N ALA A 57 -9.67 -3.60 -9.34
CA ALA A 57 -9.89 -2.36 -8.58
C ALA A 57 -8.97 -1.24 -9.05
N GLN A 58 -7.69 -1.55 -9.34
CA GLN A 58 -6.76 -0.61 -9.95
C GLN A 58 -7.24 -0.19 -11.36
N LYS A 59 -7.67 -1.14 -12.20
CA LYS A 59 -8.20 -0.85 -13.55
C LYS A 59 -9.46 0.01 -13.51
N ALA A 60 -10.31 -0.13 -12.50
CA ALA A 60 -11.49 0.72 -12.30
C ALA A 60 -11.11 2.20 -12.02
N MET A 61 -9.88 2.46 -11.56
CA MET A 61 -9.35 3.82 -11.39
C MET A 61 -8.59 4.34 -12.62
N MET A 62 -8.35 3.51 -13.63
CA MET A 62 -7.69 3.95 -14.87
C MET A 62 -8.67 4.72 -15.77
N ASP A 63 -8.14 5.63 -16.58
CA ASP A 63 -8.95 6.37 -17.55
C ASP A 63 -9.54 5.44 -18.63
N GLY A 64 -10.75 5.77 -19.08
CA GLY A 64 -11.53 4.96 -20.02
C GLY A 64 -12.26 3.78 -19.39
N SER A 65 -12.05 3.48 -18.10
CA SER A 65 -12.67 2.32 -17.42
C SER A 65 -14.18 2.46 -17.17
N GLY A 66 -14.71 3.68 -17.18
CA GLY A 66 -16.13 4.01 -17.01
C GLY A 66 -16.78 4.64 -18.24
N ALA A 67 -16.21 4.42 -19.44
CA ALA A 67 -16.72 5.00 -20.68
C ALA A 67 -18.23 4.67 -20.87
N GLY A 68 -19.09 5.68 -20.73
CA GLY A 68 -20.55 5.52 -20.84
C GLY A 68 -21.32 5.27 -19.54
N ASN A 69 -20.72 5.52 -18.36
CA ASN A 69 -21.33 5.29 -17.03
C ASN A 69 -21.63 3.81 -16.71
N SER A 70 -20.96 2.90 -17.40
CA SER A 70 -20.93 1.47 -17.09
C SER A 70 -19.48 1.02 -16.98
N PRO A 71 -19.17 0.03 -16.14
CA PRO A 71 -17.85 -0.56 -16.15
C PRO A 71 -17.61 -1.19 -17.53
N VAL A 72 -16.39 -1.04 -18.05
CA VAL A 72 -15.94 -1.92 -19.14
C VAL A 72 -16.12 -3.37 -18.68
N THR A 73 -16.54 -4.27 -19.57
CA THR A 73 -16.88 -5.67 -19.22
C THR A 73 -15.81 -6.35 -18.36
N ASP A 74 -14.55 -6.03 -18.64
CA ASP A 74 -13.35 -6.58 -18.02
C ASP A 74 -13.10 -6.16 -16.57
N ILE A 75 -13.81 -5.17 -16.01
CA ILE A 75 -13.66 -4.78 -14.59
C ILE A 75 -14.82 -5.28 -13.74
N SER A 76 -15.85 -5.86 -14.35
CA SER A 76 -17.06 -6.30 -13.65
C SER A 76 -16.82 -7.52 -12.75
N TRP A 77 -17.61 -7.66 -11.69
CA TRP A 77 -17.61 -8.86 -10.84
C TRP A 77 -17.79 -10.17 -11.63
N ALA A 78 -18.63 -10.17 -12.66
CA ALA A 78 -18.82 -11.33 -13.52
C ALA A 78 -17.50 -11.76 -14.20
N SER A 79 -16.77 -10.80 -14.78
CA SER A 79 -15.48 -11.06 -15.42
C SER A 79 -14.39 -11.49 -14.43
N ILE A 80 -14.44 -10.98 -13.20
CA ILE A 80 -13.53 -11.36 -12.10
C ILE A 80 -13.75 -12.83 -11.76
N PHE A 81 -14.99 -13.24 -11.52
CA PHE A 81 -15.32 -14.62 -11.20
C PHE A 81 -14.99 -15.57 -12.34
N GLU A 82 -15.28 -15.20 -13.58
CA GLU A 82 -14.92 -16.01 -14.76
C GLU A 82 -13.40 -16.19 -14.87
N SER A 83 -12.62 -15.11 -14.72
CA SER A 83 -11.16 -15.17 -14.74
C SER A 83 -10.59 -16.05 -13.61
N ALA A 84 -11.16 -15.95 -12.40
CA ALA A 84 -10.75 -16.75 -11.26
C ALA A 84 -11.03 -18.25 -11.46
N ILE A 85 -12.18 -18.60 -12.06
CA ILE A 85 -12.53 -19.98 -12.41
C ILE A 85 -11.56 -20.53 -13.46
N GLN A 86 -11.25 -19.75 -14.50
CA GLN A 86 -10.29 -20.17 -15.53
C GLN A 86 -8.90 -20.44 -14.94
N GLN A 87 -8.43 -19.58 -14.02
CA GLN A 87 -7.14 -19.77 -13.34
C GLN A 87 -7.14 -21.00 -12.42
N ALA A 88 -8.21 -21.21 -11.65
CA ALA A 88 -8.36 -22.40 -10.79
C ALA A 88 -8.38 -23.71 -11.61
N ASN A 89 -9.04 -23.70 -12.76
CA ASN A 89 -9.07 -24.85 -13.67
C ASN A 89 -7.72 -25.09 -14.37
N ALA A 90 -6.93 -24.04 -14.64
CA ALA A 90 -5.59 -24.16 -15.21
C ALA A 90 -4.58 -24.76 -14.23
N GLU A 91 -4.69 -24.45 -12.93
CA GLU A 91 -3.83 -25.04 -11.89
C GLU A 91 -4.08 -26.54 -11.70
N SER A 92 -5.31 -27.00 -11.92
CA SER A 92 -5.73 -28.40 -11.72
C SER A 92 -5.67 -29.25 -13.00
N SER A 93 -5.74 -28.66 -14.20
CA SER A 93 -5.76 -29.40 -15.47
C SER A 93 -4.40 -29.41 -16.19
N LEU A 94 -3.62 -30.48 -15.98
CA LEU A 94 -2.43 -30.81 -16.79
C LEU A 94 -2.83 -31.36 -18.18
N THR A 95 -3.61 -30.61 -18.95
CA THR A 95 -4.07 -31.03 -20.29
C THR A 95 -2.91 -31.29 -21.26
N GLY A 96 -1.78 -30.60 -21.10
CA GLY A 96 -0.58 -30.78 -21.94
C GLY A 96 0.24 -32.04 -21.67
N ILE A 97 0.25 -32.55 -20.43
CA ILE A 97 1.03 -33.75 -20.05
C ILE A 97 0.22 -35.04 -20.26
N VAL A 98 -1.11 -34.98 -20.13
CA VAL A 98 -1.98 -36.12 -20.42
C VAL A 98 -1.94 -36.50 -21.91
N ALA A 99 -1.75 -35.53 -22.82
CA ALA A 99 -1.60 -35.80 -24.24
C ALA A 99 -0.30 -36.56 -24.60
N SER A 100 0.77 -36.41 -23.81
CA SER A 100 2.05 -37.10 -24.04
C SER A 100 2.17 -38.45 -23.33
N ILE A 101 1.30 -38.75 -22.36
CA ILE A 101 1.28 -39.99 -21.57
C ILE A 101 0.19 -40.98 -22.02
N LYS A 102 -0.76 -40.57 -22.88
CA LYS A 102 -1.87 -41.41 -23.35
C LYS A 102 -1.40 -42.67 -24.09
N ASN A 103 -1.54 -43.83 -23.44
CA ASN A 103 -1.75 -45.13 -24.09
C ASN A 103 -3.25 -45.42 -24.16
N ASP A 104 -3.73 -46.00 -25.26
CA ASP A 104 -5.15 -46.27 -25.62
C ASP A 104 -5.96 -47.14 -24.64
N SER A 105 -5.44 -47.45 -23.45
CA SER A 105 -6.03 -48.41 -22.50
C SER A 105 -6.17 -47.87 -21.07
N GLN A 106 -6.05 -46.57 -20.85
CA GLN A 106 -6.29 -45.96 -19.53
C GLN A 106 -7.71 -45.43 -19.40
N ILE A 107 -8.38 -45.82 -18.31
CA ILE A 107 -9.69 -45.31 -17.90
C ILE A 107 -9.44 -44.07 -17.04
N ILE A 108 -10.02 -42.93 -17.43
CA ILE A 108 -9.97 -41.69 -16.66
C ILE A 108 -10.82 -41.89 -15.40
N GLY A 109 -10.19 -41.89 -14.22
CA GLY A 109 -10.88 -42.02 -12.93
C GLY A 109 -11.72 -40.78 -12.55
N ASN A 110 -11.51 -39.66 -13.25
CA ASN A 110 -12.24 -38.41 -13.08
C ASN A 110 -13.06 -38.08 -14.35
N SER A 111 -13.93 -38.99 -14.79
CA SER A 111 -14.81 -38.78 -15.95
C SER A 111 -16.16 -38.14 -15.58
N GLY A 112 -16.32 -37.69 -14.34
CA GLY A 112 -17.57 -37.13 -13.82
C GLY A 112 -17.65 -35.61 -13.87
N ASP A 113 -16.52 -34.92 -14.08
CA ASP A 113 -16.45 -33.45 -14.13
C ASP A 113 -16.16 -33.03 -15.57
N THR A 114 -17.20 -32.61 -16.28
CA THR A 114 -17.06 -31.92 -17.56
C THR A 114 -16.99 -30.42 -17.31
N ASP A 115 -16.03 -29.74 -17.95
CA ASP A 115 -15.91 -28.30 -18.13
C ASP A 115 -16.85 -27.44 -17.26
N ASN A 116 -16.30 -26.90 -16.15
CA ASN A 116 -16.94 -25.95 -15.22
C ASN A 116 -18.00 -26.51 -14.24
N SER A 117 -18.16 -27.84 -14.05
CA SER A 117 -19.30 -28.36 -13.25
C SER A 117 -19.13 -28.33 -11.71
N PHE A 118 -17.95 -27.98 -11.18
CA PHE A 118 -17.74 -27.86 -9.72
C PHE A 118 -18.41 -26.62 -9.10
N LEU A 119 -18.51 -25.52 -9.85
CA LEU A 119 -19.09 -24.24 -9.46
C LEU A 119 -20.38 -24.00 -10.25
N THR A 120 -21.50 -24.00 -9.56
CA THR A 120 -22.81 -24.07 -10.24
C THR A 120 -23.50 -22.72 -10.34
N SER A 121 -23.26 -21.87 -9.34
CA SER A 121 -23.68 -20.49 -9.35
C SER A 121 -22.79 -19.70 -8.38
N ILE A 122 -22.49 -18.46 -8.76
CA ILE A 122 -21.98 -17.44 -7.85
C ILE A 122 -23.05 -16.36 -7.85
N HIS A 123 -23.41 -15.81 -6.70
CA HIS A 123 -24.35 -14.70 -6.62
C HIS A 123 -24.06 -13.79 -5.43
N GLY A 124 -24.44 -12.51 -5.55
CA GLY A 124 -24.34 -11.56 -4.44
C GLY A 124 -25.32 -11.90 -3.32
N LEU A 125 -24.90 -11.70 -2.07
CA LEU A 125 -25.82 -11.73 -0.93
C LEU A 125 -26.65 -10.44 -0.94
N THR A 126 -27.98 -10.52 -1.03
CA THR A 126 -28.87 -9.36 -0.90
C THR A 126 -29.96 -9.63 0.14
N ASN A 127 -30.37 -8.59 0.87
CA ASN A 127 -31.40 -8.65 1.92
C ASN A 127 -32.84 -8.49 1.41
N ALA A 128 -33.02 -8.14 0.14
CA ALA A 128 -34.33 -7.84 -0.42
C ALA A 128 -34.40 -8.39 -1.82
N GLY A 129 -35.28 -9.37 -2.03
CA GLY A 129 -35.55 -9.94 -3.35
C GLY A 129 -35.72 -8.85 -4.41
N LEU A 130 -34.68 -8.67 -5.22
CA LEU A 130 -34.73 -7.91 -6.45
C LEU A 130 -34.15 -8.78 -7.56
N ASN A 131 -35.01 -9.03 -8.54
CA ASN A 131 -34.66 -9.57 -9.84
C ASN A 131 -33.63 -8.64 -10.50
N ASN A 132 -32.41 -9.14 -10.72
CA ASN A 132 -31.51 -8.88 -11.85
C ASN A 132 -30.05 -8.98 -11.40
N GLY A 133 -29.42 -10.15 -11.60
CA GLY A 133 -28.01 -10.35 -12.01
C GLY A 133 -26.88 -9.42 -11.54
N LYS A 134 -27.02 -8.69 -10.43
CA LYS A 134 -25.98 -7.80 -9.89
C LYS A 134 -25.30 -8.46 -8.70
N TYR A 135 -23.98 -8.44 -8.74
CA TYR A 135 -23.12 -9.18 -7.83
C TYR A 135 -22.63 -8.22 -6.75
N VAL A 136 -23.03 -8.51 -5.50
CA VAL A 136 -22.41 -8.06 -4.25
C VAL A 136 -22.84 -6.69 -3.69
N PHE A 137 -23.76 -6.72 -2.71
CA PHE A 137 -23.68 -5.88 -1.49
C PHE A 137 -24.59 -6.46 -0.39
N VAL A 138 -24.04 -6.75 0.79
CA VAL A 138 -24.86 -6.96 2.00
C VAL A 138 -25.07 -5.60 2.64
N GLU A 139 -26.23 -5.00 2.43
CA GLU A 139 -26.76 -4.13 3.48
C GLU A 139 -26.88 -4.98 4.75
N PRO A 140 -26.47 -4.48 5.92
CA PRO A 140 -26.37 -5.26 7.15
C PRO A 140 -27.70 -6.00 7.41
N SER A 141 -27.69 -7.31 7.20
CA SER A 141 -28.76 -8.17 7.71
C SER A 141 -28.51 -8.39 9.18
N SER A 142 -29.58 -8.49 9.95
CA SER A 142 -29.52 -8.89 11.37
C SER A 142 -29.03 -10.34 11.59
N LYS A 143 -28.51 -11.02 10.56
CA LYS A 143 -28.15 -12.44 10.57
C LYS A 143 -26.68 -12.74 10.23
N VAL A 144 -25.90 -11.74 9.81
CA VAL A 144 -24.46 -11.92 9.52
C VAL A 144 -23.70 -10.79 10.20
N ASP A 145 -22.78 -11.12 11.09
CA ASP A 145 -21.89 -10.15 11.75
C ASP A 145 -20.91 -9.60 10.71
N THR A 146 -21.34 -8.60 9.94
CA THR A 146 -20.49 -7.94 8.93
C THR A 146 -19.80 -6.71 9.53
N PRO A 147 -18.55 -6.42 9.16
CA PRO A 147 -17.86 -5.19 9.56
C PRO A 147 -18.60 -3.93 9.10
N GLN A 148 -18.35 -2.80 9.77
CA GLN A 148 -18.98 -1.53 9.41
C GLN A 148 -18.67 -1.16 7.95
N PRO A 149 -19.67 -0.89 7.11
CA PRO A 149 -19.43 -0.53 5.71
C PRO A 149 -18.88 0.90 5.60
N VAL A 150 -18.02 1.12 4.62
CA VAL A 150 -17.62 2.46 4.18
C VAL A 150 -18.71 3.05 3.28
N SER A 151 -19.03 4.32 3.48
CA SER A 151 -19.99 5.08 2.66
C SER A 151 -19.26 6.11 1.80
N TYR A 152 -19.97 6.67 0.81
CA TYR A 152 -19.46 7.79 0.02
C TYR A 152 -19.75 9.11 0.73
N SER A 153 -18.76 10.02 0.76
CA SER A 153 -18.94 11.38 1.31
C SER A 153 -19.94 12.23 0.51
N ASN A 154 -20.14 11.90 -0.78
CA ASN A 154 -21.11 12.54 -1.65
C ASN A 154 -22.10 11.51 -2.20
N ALA A 155 -23.37 11.65 -1.81
CA ALA A 155 -24.46 10.76 -2.24
C ALA A 155 -24.72 10.74 -3.76
N ALA A 156 -24.21 11.72 -4.51
CA ALA A 156 -24.30 11.76 -5.97
C ALA A 156 -23.33 10.79 -6.67
N LEU A 157 -22.28 10.33 -5.98
CA LEU A 157 -21.39 9.25 -6.41
C LEU A 157 -22.04 7.94 -5.92
N SER A 158 -22.86 7.34 -6.78
CA SER A 158 -23.85 6.35 -6.33
C SER A 158 -23.25 5.06 -5.73
N PRO A 159 -23.93 4.41 -4.77
CA PRO A 159 -23.66 3.02 -4.34
C PRO A 159 -23.77 1.98 -5.47
N GLY A 160 -24.25 2.38 -6.65
CA GLY A 160 -24.47 1.49 -7.79
C GLY A 160 -23.18 0.98 -8.43
N HIS A 161 -22.05 1.69 -8.26
CA HIS A 161 -20.79 1.27 -8.88
C HIS A 161 -20.18 0.04 -8.17
N ASP A 162 -20.31 -0.05 -6.84
CA ASP A 162 -19.82 -1.21 -6.06
C ASP A 162 -20.55 -2.52 -6.36
N LEU A 163 -21.80 -2.42 -6.81
CA LEU A 163 -22.62 -3.56 -7.27
C LEU A 163 -22.14 -4.15 -8.60
N GLU A 164 -21.31 -3.42 -9.35
CA GLU A 164 -20.92 -3.80 -10.70
C GLU A 164 -19.43 -4.15 -10.76
N ALA A 165 -18.58 -3.49 -9.99
CA ALA A 165 -17.13 -3.72 -9.91
C ALA A 165 -16.56 -3.37 -8.53
N PRO A 166 -15.38 -3.89 -8.14
CA PRO A 166 -14.69 -3.45 -6.93
C PRO A 166 -14.22 -2.00 -7.08
N VAL A 167 -14.85 -1.06 -6.38
CA VAL A 167 -14.48 0.36 -6.39
C VAL A 167 -13.72 0.72 -5.13
N ILE A 168 -12.56 1.35 -5.27
CA ILE A 168 -11.81 1.99 -4.20
C ILE A 168 -11.65 3.47 -4.59
N CYS A 169 -11.78 4.39 -3.63
CA CYS A 169 -11.61 5.83 -3.88
C CYS A 169 -11.38 6.60 -2.57
N LEU A 170 -10.80 7.81 -2.66
CA LEU A 170 -10.55 8.68 -1.50
C LEU A 170 -11.83 9.29 -0.91
N SER A 171 -12.92 9.30 -1.67
CA SER A 171 -14.23 9.79 -1.21
C SER A 171 -15.02 8.77 -0.38
N LYS A 172 -14.51 7.54 -0.23
CA LYS A 172 -15.06 6.52 0.67
C LYS A 172 -14.44 6.60 2.06
N GLY A 173 -15.25 6.36 3.08
CA GLY A 173 -14.84 6.46 4.48
C GLY A 173 -15.97 6.10 5.44
N TYR A 174 -15.68 6.23 6.72
CA TYR A 174 -16.59 5.96 7.82
C TYR A 174 -17.32 7.23 8.21
N PHE A 175 -18.65 7.12 8.26
CA PHE A 175 -19.50 8.18 8.77
C PHE A 175 -19.86 7.89 10.24
N ASP A 176 -19.47 8.79 11.14
CA ASP A 176 -19.75 8.69 12.57
C ASP A 176 -21.00 9.48 13.01
N GLY A 177 -21.70 10.11 12.06
CA GLY A 177 -22.84 11.00 12.31
C GLY A 177 -22.52 12.49 12.19
N ASN A 178 -21.27 12.90 12.40
CA ASN A 178 -20.83 14.30 12.44
C ASN A 178 -19.64 14.60 11.50
N SER A 179 -18.79 13.61 11.25
CA SER A 179 -17.57 13.70 10.47
C SER A 179 -17.41 12.48 9.57
N PHE A 180 -16.62 12.67 8.50
CA PHE A 180 -16.31 11.62 7.55
C PHE A 180 -14.82 11.32 7.63
N ASN A 181 -14.48 10.20 8.25
CA ASN A 181 -13.10 9.79 8.45
C ASN A 181 -12.75 8.68 7.46
N GLN A 182 -11.67 8.84 6.70
CA GLN A 182 -11.27 7.80 5.73
C GLN A 182 -10.87 6.49 6.44
N TYR A 183 -10.22 6.60 7.59
CA TYR A 183 -9.67 5.46 8.32
C TYR A 183 -10.34 5.29 9.69
N THR A 184 -10.33 4.06 10.19
CA THR A 184 -10.76 3.72 11.55
C THR A 184 -9.87 2.64 12.14
N LEU A 185 -9.93 2.45 13.45
CA LEU A 185 -9.28 1.32 14.11
C LEU A 185 -10.09 0.05 13.84
N THR A 186 -9.48 -0.89 13.12
CA THR A 186 -10.10 -2.15 12.70
C THR A 186 -9.27 -3.32 13.22
N PRO A 187 -9.88 -4.39 13.75
CA PRO A 187 -9.13 -5.57 14.19
C PRO A 187 -8.42 -6.23 13.00
N TYR A 188 -7.15 -6.55 13.19
CA TYR A 188 -6.35 -7.27 12.19
C TYR A 188 -6.93 -8.67 11.96
N PRO A 189 -7.09 -9.11 10.70
CA PRO A 189 -7.67 -10.41 10.40
C PRO A 189 -6.80 -11.55 10.94
N ASN A 190 -7.44 -12.70 11.22
CA ASN A 190 -6.72 -13.89 11.67
C ASN A 190 -6.01 -14.57 10.51
N ILE A 191 -4.81 -14.09 10.19
CA ILE A 191 -3.98 -14.57 9.10
C ILE A 191 -2.55 -14.82 9.55
N GLN A 192 -1.83 -15.64 8.77
CA GLN A 192 -0.44 -15.99 9.05
C GLN A 192 0.55 -14.87 8.69
N PHE A 193 0.11 -13.88 7.92
CA PHE A 193 0.95 -12.73 7.61
C PHE A 193 1.08 -11.84 8.85
N GLY A 194 2.30 -11.71 9.33
CA GLY A 194 2.61 -11.03 10.56
C GLY A 194 2.88 -9.55 10.39
N TYR A 195 1.97 -8.82 9.73
CA TYR A 195 2.03 -7.36 9.72
C TYR A 195 1.61 -6.77 11.08
N SER A 196 0.64 -7.41 11.72
CA SER A 196 0.16 -7.11 13.08
C SER A 196 -0.32 -8.43 13.73
N LYS A 197 -0.58 -8.44 15.03
CA LYS A 197 -1.11 -9.65 15.69
C LYS A 197 -2.61 -9.81 15.35
N PRO A 198 -3.11 -11.03 15.09
CA PRO A 198 -4.55 -11.28 14.93
C PRO A 198 -5.38 -10.66 16.04
N GLY A 199 -6.39 -9.87 15.67
CA GLY A 199 -7.27 -9.16 16.62
C GLY A 199 -6.69 -7.86 17.19
N GLU A 200 -5.40 -7.55 16.97
CA GLU A 200 -4.84 -6.24 17.31
C GLU A 200 -5.46 -5.16 16.44
N LEU A 201 -5.76 -4.00 17.03
CA LEU A 201 -6.35 -2.89 16.30
C LEU A 201 -5.29 -2.22 15.42
N ILE A 202 -5.55 -2.19 14.12
CA ILE A 202 -4.75 -1.46 13.13
C ILE A 202 -5.54 -0.28 12.58
N LEU A 203 -4.84 0.77 12.16
CA LEU A 203 -5.47 1.84 11.40
C LEU A 203 -5.68 1.34 9.97
N ALA A 204 -6.93 1.25 9.52
CA ALA A 204 -7.23 0.81 8.17
C ALA A 204 -8.56 1.35 7.68
N LYS A 205 -8.70 1.39 6.35
CA LYS A 205 -9.98 1.51 5.69
C LYS A 205 -10.35 0.16 5.10
N HIS A 206 -11.46 -0.40 5.56
CA HIS A 206 -11.90 -1.75 5.22
C HIS A 206 -12.99 -1.69 4.15
N ASN A 207 -12.60 -1.96 2.90
CA ASN A 207 -13.55 -2.21 1.81
C ASN A 207 -13.82 -3.72 1.77
N TRP A 208 -15.09 -4.12 1.70
CA TRP A 208 -15.43 -5.53 1.67
C TRP A 208 -16.62 -5.82 0.76
N TRP A 209 -16.62 -7.03 0.23
CA TRP A 209 -17.60 -7.54 -0.73
C TRP A 209 -17.92 -8.99 -0.39
N ALA A 210 -19.21 -9.31 -0.22
CA ALA A 210 -19.66 -10.64 0.14
C ALA A 210 -20.41 -11.34 -1.00
N PHE A 211 -20.13 -12.62 -1.20
CA PHE A 211 -20.69 -13.45 -2.26
C PHE A 211 -20.98 -14.87 -1.77
N ALA A 212 -21.92 -15.55 -2.43
CA ALA A 212 -22.26 -16.94 -2.19
C ALA A 212 -21.77 -17.80 -3.34
N VAL A 213 -21.34 -19.01 -3.00
CA VAL A 213 -20.83 -20.01 -3.94
C VAL A 213 -21.62 -21.30 -3.75
N ASP A 214 -22.25 -21.76 -4.82
CA ASP A 214 -22.97 -23.04 -4.85
C ASP A 214 -22.11 -24.15 -5.46
N PHE A 215 -21.77 -25.15 -4.65
CA PHE A 215 -21.03 -26.33 -5.07
C PHE A 215 -21.97 -27.50 -5.37
N ALA A 216 -21.64 -28.26 -6.41
CA ALA A 216 -22.25 -29.56 -6.75
C ALA A 216 -23.77 -29.59 -7.05
N SER A 217 -24.45 -28.44 -7.21
CA SER A 217 -25.89 -28.40 -7.53
C SER A 217 -26.27 -29.03 -8.89
N VAL A 218 -25.45 -28.84 -9.94
CA VAL A 218 -25.68 -29.31 -11.32
C VAL A 218 -25.47 -30.82 -11.46
N ASP A 219 -24.52 -31.38 -10.71
CA ASP A 219 -24.17 -32.80 -10.73
C ASP A 219 -24.72 -33.58 -9.53
N SER A 220 -25.59 -32.98 -8.71
CA SER A 220 -26.17 -33.63 -7.52
C SER A 220 -26.89 -34.94 -7.86
N ASP A 221 -27.55 -34.99 -9.03
CA ASP A 221 -28.21 -36.19 -9.54
C ASP A 221 -27.24 -37.30 -10.00
N ASN A 222 -26.04 -36.92 -10.48
CA ASN A 222 -25.01 -37.84 -10.97
C ASN A 222 -24.07 -38.32 -9.86
N THR A 223 -23.69 -37.43 -8.94
CA THR A 223 -22.70 -37.65 -7.88
C THR A 223 -23.35 -38.08 -6.56
N LYS A 224 -24.66 -37.86 -6.39
CA LYS A 224 -25.40 -38.03 -5.11
C LYS A 224 -24.83 -37.24 -3.94
N LEU A 225 -23.96 -36.27 -4.22
CA LEU A 225 -23.47 -35.32 -3.23
C LEU A 225 -24.52 -34.21 -3.05
N GLY A 226 -24.81 -33.86 -1.80
CA GLY A 226 -25.70 -32.73 -1.52
C GLY A 226 -25.06 -31.41 -1.96
N SER A 227 -25.85 -30.56 -2.62
CA SER A 227 -25.43 -29.18 -2.92
C SER A 227 -25.06 -28.46 -1.62
N THR A 228 -23.92 -27.78 -1.61
CA THR A 228 -23.50 -26.97 -0.46
C THR A 228 -23.30 -25.53 -0.92
N THR A 229 -23.98 -24.60 -0.26
CA THR A 229 -23.79 -23.17 -0.48
C THR A 229 -22.88 -22.66 0.63
N LYS A 230 -21.76 -22.04 0.26
CA LYS A 230 -20.85 -21.37 1.19
C LYS A 230 -20.89 -19.86 0.95
N HIS A 231 -20.69 -19.09 2.02
CA HIS A 231 -20.67 -17.64 1.97
C HIS A 231 -19.26 -17.15 2.25
N TYR A 232 -18.79 -16.22 1.43
CA TYR A 232 -17.45 -15.66 1.53
C TYR A 232 -17.49 -14.13 1.55
N MET A 233 -16.50 -13.55 2.20
CA MET A 233 -16.21 -12.13 2.21
C MET A 233 -14.80 -11.90 1.69
N ILE A 234 -14.68 -11.10 0.64
CA ILE A 234 -13.41 -10.52 0.19
C ILE A 234 -13.24 -9.21 0.94
N SER A 235 -12.16 -9.11 1.70
CA SER A 235 -11.77 -7.92 2.45
C SER A 235 -10.52 -7.31 1.84
N LEU A 236 -10.57 -6.04 1.52
CA LEU A 236 -9.44 -5.22 1.12
C LEU A 236 -9.25 -4.12 2.15
N TYR A 237 -8.19 -4.24 2.92
CA TYR A 237 -7.76 -3.23 3.89
C TYR A 237 -6.78 -2.28 3.20
N GLU A 238 -7.12 -0.99 3.12
CA GLU A 238 -6.18 0.07 2.82
C GLU A 238 -5.48 0.44 4.13
N ILE A 239 -4.22 0.03 4.27
CA ILE A 239 -3.42 0.18 5.49
C ILE A 239 -2.35 1.25 5.23
N PRO A 240 -2.38 2.40 5.92
CA PRO A 240 -1.29 3.36 5.84
C PRO A 240 0.01 2.73 6.35
N SER A 241 1.17 3.20 5.88
CA SER A 241 2.46 2.78 6.43
C SER A 241 2.53 3.18 7.91
N GLN A 242 2.20 2.23 8.78
CA GLN A 242 2.04 2.46 10.21
C GLN A 242 3.14 1.81 11.05
N LEU A 243 4.01 1.01 10.44
CA LEU A 243 5.14 0.39 11.12
C LEU A 243 6.28 1.40 11.34
N PRO A 244 7.11 1.22 12.38
CA PRO A 244 8.29 2.04 12.63
C PRO A 244 9.23 2.12 11.44
N ILE A 245 9.46 1.00 10.74
CA ILE A 245 10.26 0.93 9.51
C ILE A 245 9.50 0.16 8.44
N SER A 246 9.34 0.78 7.28
CA SER A 246 8.73 0.17 6.08
C SER A 246 9.60 0.42 4.84
N ALA A 247 9.91 -0.64 4.08
CA ALA A 247 10.65 -0.53 2.83
C ALA A 247 10.02 -1.39 1.72
N ASP A 248 9.88 -0.87 0.50
CA ASP A 248 9.42 -1.66 -0.66
C ASP A 248 10.59 -2.30 -1.45
N ALA A 249 11.83 -2.15 -0.96
CA ALA A 249 13.04 -2.68 -1.59
C ALA A 249 13.80 -3.61 -0.63
N PHE A 250 15.04 -3.98 -1.01
CA PHE A 250 15.96 -4.69 -0.13
C PHE A 250 16.40 -3.78 1.01
N MET A 251 16.21 -4.22 2.25
CA MET A 251 16.56 -3.45 3.44
C MET A 251 17.78 -4.06 4.15
N LYS A 252 18.76 -3.21 4.45
CA LYS A 252 19.89 -3.50 5.34
C LYS A 252 19.56 -2.98 6.74
N MET A 253 19.77 -3.79 7.77
CA MET A 253 19.38 -3.52 9.15
C MET A 253 20.59 -3.61 10.08
N GLY A 254 20.64 -2.74 11.09
CA GLY A 254 21.72 -2.73 12.08
C GLY A 254 23.05 -2.13 11.61
N GLN A 255 23.15 -1.73 10.34
CA GLN A 255 24.35 -1.14 9.74
C GLN A 255 24.02 -0.01 8.78
N HIS A 256 24.91 0.97 8.75
CA HIS A 256 24.93 2.04 7.77
C HIS A 256 25.57 1.59 6.45
N ASP A 257 25.42 2.36 5.37
CA ASP A 257 26.03 2.09 4.05
C ASP A 257 27.56 2.08 4.11
N ASN A 258 28.16 2.85 5.04
CA ASN A 258 29.61 2.85 5.29
C ASN A 258 30.09 1.62 6.11
N ASN A 259 29.19 0.70 6.46
CA ASN A 259 29.41 -0.49 7.30
C ASN A 259 29.67 -0.22 8.79
N SER A 260 29.45 0.99 9.30
CA SER A 260 29.37 1.19 10.75
C SER A 260 28.05 0.62 11.29
N ASN A 261 28.09 0.05 12.49
CA ASN A 261 26.88 -0.46 13.13
C ASN A 261 26.02 0.70 13.64
N TRP A 262 24.72 0.43 13.76
CA TRP A 262 23.81 1.24 14.56
C TRP A 262 24.31 1.24 16.01
N GLY A 263 24.46 2.41 16.62
CA GLY A 263 24.97 2.51 18.00
C GLY A 263 24.09 1.73 18.98
N GLU A 264 24.67 0.82 19.77
CA GLU A 264 23.94 -0.18 20.59
C GLU A 264 22.96 0.40 21.63
N ASN A 265 23.07 1.69 22.00
CA ASN A 265 22.22 2.32 23.03
C ASN A 265 21.39 3.51 22.53
N ASN A 266 21.42 3.79 21.22
CA ASN A 266 20.93 5.04 20.67
C ASN A 266 19.71 4.88 19.73
N ILE A 267 19.37 3.64 19.36
CA ILE A 267 18.31 3.34 18.40
C ILE A 267 17.30 2.40 19.08
N ASN A 268 16.10 2.93 19.33
CA ASN A 268 14.96 2.19 19.84
C ASN A 268 13.91 1.99 18.74
N ILE A 269 13.47 0.75 18.52
CA ILE A 269 12.44 0.41 17.55
C ILE A 269 11.34 -0.37 18.26
N GLU A 270 10.24 0.31 18.58
CA GLU A 270 9.04 -0.33 19.15
C GLU A 270 8.18 -0.90 18.02
N GLY A 271 7.80 -2.18 18.11
CA GLY A 271 6.96 -2.82 17.12
C GLY A 271 7.72 -3.53 16.01
N ARG A 272 7.01 -3.78 14.92
CA ARG A 272 7.43 -4.68 13.84
C ARG A 272 7.92 -3.90 12.63
N ILE A 273 8.70 -4.54 11.78
CA ILE A 273 9.19 -3.94 10.54
C ILE A 273 8.64 -4.65 9.31
N PHE A 274 8.49 -3.91 8.21
CA PHE A 274 8.11 -4.46 6.91
C PHE A 274 9.15 -4.14 5.85
N ALA A 275 9.56 -5.15 5.08
CA ALA A 275 10.41 -4.96 3.91
C ALA A 275 10.01 -5.90 2.76
N SER A 276 10.31 -5.55 1.51
CA SER A 276 10.19 -6.51 0.41
C SER A 276 11.10 -7.72 0.66
N GLU A 277 12.36 -7.47 1.02
CA GLU A 277 13.33 -8.47 1.46
C GLU A 277 14.32 -7.87 2.47
N VAL A 278 14.78 -8.64 3.46
CA VAL A 278 15.79 -8.21 4.47
C VAL A 278 17.07 -8.97 4.24
N ARG A 279 18.25 -8.36 4.07
CA ARG A 279 19.48 -9.12 3.70
C ARG A 279 20.56 -9.22 4.77
N GLN A 280 20.62 -8.27 5.68
CA GLN A 280 21.63 -8.27 6.72
C GLN A 280 21.05 -7.57 7.93
N ALA A 281 21.08 -8.24 9.06
CA ALA A 281 20.74 -7.64 10.33
C ALA A 281 21.95 -7.84 11.24
N ALA A 282 22.60 -6.74 11.62
CA ALA A 282 23.76 -6.76 12.48
C ALA A 282 23.38 -6.82 13.96
N ALA A 283 24.32 -7.30 14.79
CA ALA A 283 24.11 -7.50 16.21
C ALA A 283 23.78 -6.18 16.92
N GLY A 284 22.87 -6.22 17.89
CA GLY A 284 22.46 -5.07 18.69
C GLY A 284 21.15 -4.41 18.27
N THR A 285 20.48 -4.90 17.23
CA THR A 285 19.14 -4.40 16.83
C THR A 285 18.02 -5.25 17.43
N GLN A 286 17.08 -4.61 18.14
CA GLN A 286 15.90 -5.25 18.73
C GLN A 286 14.63 -4.84 17.97
N VAL A 287 13.77 -5.81 17.62
CA VAL A 287 12.45 -5.60 17.00
C VAL A 287 11.45 -6.66 17.45
N ASP A 288 10.16 -6.34 17.43
CA ASP A 288 9.10 -7.29 17.83
C ASP A 288 8.76 -8.34 16.76
N GLY A 289 9.13 -8.08 15.50
CA GLY A 289 8.88 -9.01 14.40
C GLY A 289 9.20 -8.42 13.02
N ILE A 290 9.29 -9.31 12.04
CA ILE A 290 9.64 -8.98 10.65
C ILE A 290 8.58 -9.56 9.71
N ALA A 291 7.93 -8.68 8.94
CA ALA A 291 7.04 -9.05 7.85
C ALA A 291 7.76 -8.84 6.51
N THR A 292 7.79 -9.87 5.66
CA THR A 292 8.44 -9.76 4.34
C THR A 292 7.53 -10.22 3.20
N ARG A 293 7.81 -9.77 1.97
CA ARG A 293 7.12 -10.24 0.76
C ARG A 293 7.91 -11.34 0.05
N ARG A 294 9.23 -11.17 -0.04
CA ARG A 294 10.17 -12.03 -0.79
C ARG A 294 11.13 -12.84 0.11
N GLY A 295 11.12 -12.61 1.42
CA GLY A 295 11.94 -13.34 2.40
C GLY A 295 13.11 -12.52 2.93
N GLY A 296 14.22 -13.17 3.26
CA GLY A 296 15.44 -12.48 3.66
C GLY A 296 16.59 -13.40 4.08
N GLU A 297 17.72 -12.79 4.45
CA GLU A 297 18.87 -13.36 5.13
C GLU A 297 19.12 -12.58 6.44
N ILE A 298 19.20 -13.30 7.58
CA ILE A 298 19.56 -12.74 8.89
C ILE A 298 20.90 -13.35 9.28
N SER A 299 21.91 -12.51 9.48
CA SER A 299 23.26 -12.93 9.84
C SER A 299 23.47 -12.98 11.34
N ASP A 300 23.11 -11.90 12.07
CA ASP A 300 23.37 -11.76 13.51
C ASP A 300 22.36 -10.78 14.16
N MET A 301 21.09 -11.16 14.40
CA MET A 301 20.20 -10.32 15.22
C MET A 301 20.37 -10.62 16.71
N SER A 302 20.37 -9.58 17.54
CA SER A 302 20.53 -9.71 18.99
C SER A 302 19.27 -10.26 19.66
N ASP A 303 18.07 -9.80 19.30
CA ASP A 303 16.80 -10.30 19.85
C ASP A 303 15.62 -10.01 18.90
N ILE A 304 14.77 -11.01 18.66
CA ILE A 304 13.38 -10.81 18.20
C ILE A 304 12.47 -11.24 19.34
N THR A 305 11.54 -10.38 19.74
CA THR A 305 10.62 -10.68 20.84
C THR A 305 9.89 -12.01 20.60
N GLY A 306 10.06 -12.98 21.51
CA GLY A 306 9.39 -14.28 21.45
C GLY A 306 10.06 -15.35 20.56
N ILE A 307 11.29 -15.14 20.10
CA ILE A 307 12.12 -16.15 19.41
C ILE A 307 13.51 -16.25 20.05
N ASP A 308 13.91 -17.47 20.45
CA ASP A 308 15.31 -17.75 20.79
C ASP A 308 16.09 -18.08 19.51
N LEU A 309 16.79 -17.09 18.96
CA LEU A 309 17.61 -17.22 17.74
C LEU A 309 18.75 -18.25 17.91
N ALA A 310 19.15 -18.59 19.14
CA ALA A 310 20.19 -19.59 19.39
C ALA A 310 19.73 -21.02 19.06
N GLN A 311 18.41 -21.26 18.96
CA GLN A 311 17.84 -22.55 18.55
C GLN A 311 17.55 -22.67 17.06
N MET A 312 17.78 -21.60 16.29
CA MET A 312 17.50 -21.54 14.87
C MET A 312 18.79 -21.76 14.06
N SER A 313 18.77 -22.70 13.11
CA SER A 313 19.90 -22.81 12.20
C SER A 313 19.85 -21.67 11.17
N ARG A 314 21.01 -21.09 10.82
CA ARG A 314 21.12 -20.08 9.76
C ARG A 314 20.54 -20.57 8.41
N GLU A 315 20.49 -21.88 8.19
CA GLU A 315 19.88 -22.50 7.02
C GLU A 315 18.34 -22.44 7.04
N ASP A 316 17.69 -22.47 8.21
CA ASP A 316 16.23 -22.42 8.31
C ASP A 316 15.67 -21.09 7.82
N PHE A 317 16.34 -19.97 8.10
CA PHE A 317 15.96 -18.65 7.61
C PHE A 317 16.40 -18.39 6.16
N ASN A 318 17.61 -18.83 5.77
CA ASN A 318 18.13 -18.68 4.41
C ASN A 318 17.35 -19.53 3.38
N ASN A 319 16.73 -20.63 3.83
CA ASN A 319 15.69 -21.29 3.08
C ASN A 319 14.48 -20.34 3.07
N LYS A 320 14.26 -19.68 1.93
CA LYS A 320 13.25 -18.63 1.61
C LYS A 320 11.77 -18.95 1.93
N ASN A 321 11.49 -19.96 2.74
CA ASN A 321 10.20 -20.54 3.11
C ASN A 321 9.89 -20.45 4.63
N ALA A 322 10.74 -19.86 5.48
CA ALA A 322 10.50 -19.89 6.92
C ALA A 322 9.52 -18.79 7.40
N ASN A 323 8.23 -19.16 7.49
CA ASN A 323 7.37 -18.62 8.52
C ASN A 323 7.80 -19.22 9.86
N ILE A 324 8.26 -18.38 10.79
CA ILE A 324 8.77 -18.87 12.08
C ILE A 324 7.68 -18.69 13.11
N TYR A 325 7.21 -19.80 13.62
CA TYR A 325 6.14 -19.84 14.60
C TYR A 325 6.69 -19.58 16.00
N SER A 326 6.11 -18.62 16.71
CA SER A 326 6.36 -18.48 18.14
C SER A 326 5.42 -19.40 18.92
N ASN A 327 6.00 -20.24 19.78
CA ASN A 327 5.25 -21.14 20.67
C ASN A 327 4.49 -20.38 21.77
N GLU A 328 4.79 -19.10 22.00
CA GLU A 328 4.23 -18.31 23.11
C GLU A 328 2.93 -17.58 22.72
N GLU A 329 2.74 -17.23 21.45
CA GLU A 329 1.66 -16.33 21.02
C GLU A 329 0.76 -16.84 19.88
N ASN A 330 0.84 -18.12 19.47
CA ASN A 330 0.08 -18.67 18.34
C ASN A 330 0.21 -17.83 17.05
N PHE A 331 1.41 -17.32 16.78
CA PHE A 331 1.59 -16.26 15.81
C PHE A 331 3.01 -16.28 15.19
N PHE A 332 3.15 -15.66 14.02
CA PHE A 332 4.39 -15.66 13.22
C PHE A 332 5.16 -14.32 13.37
N PRO A 333 6.10 -14.21 14.33
CA PRO A 333 6.97 -13.04 14.46
C PRO A 333 7.78 -12.76 13.20
N ILE A 334 8.24 -13.79 12.50
CA ILE A 334 8.79 -13.70 11.14
C ILE A 334 7.79 -14.34 10.20
N SER A 335 7.36 -13.57 9.20
CA SER A 335 6.33 -14.02 8.26
C SER A 335 6.54 -13.56 6.83
N ARG A 336 5.95 -14.31 5.89
CA ARG A 336 5.91 -13.99 4.47
C ARG A 336 4.48 -13.88 3.97
N SER A 337 4.20 -12.84 3.18
CA SER A 337 2.83 -12.59 2.67
C SER A 337 2.30 -13.64 1.69
N SER A 338 3.17 -14.48 1.11
CA SER A 338 2.80 -15.42 0.03
C SER A 338 2.50 -16.86 0.46
N ASP A 339 2.58 -17.19 1.75
CA ASP A 339 2.63 -18.61 2.17
C ASP A 339 1.24 -19.26 2.36
N SER A 340 0.18 -18.48 2.57
CA SER A 340 -1.16 -19.05 2.85
C SER A 340 -2.11 -19.08 1.65
N GLY A 341 -1.73 -18.52 0.49
CA GLY A 341 -2.55 -18.48 -0.73
C GLY A 341 -3.85 -17.67 -0.66
N LYS A 342 -4.36 -17.34 0.54
CA LYS A 342 -5.61 -16.57 0.77
C LYS A 342 -5.36 -15.13 1.22
N VAL A 343 -4.10 -14.71 1.19
CA VAL A 343 -3.65 -13.38 1.60
C VAL A 343 -2.74 -12.82 0.51
N ASN A 344 -2.93 -11.55 0.20
CA ASN A 344 -2.01 -10.83 -0.68
C ASN A 344 -1.77 -9.42 -0.12
N PHE A 345 -0.50 -9.06 -0.01
CA PHE A 345 -0.07 -7.75 0.48
C PHE A 345 0.62 -7.00 -0.65
N ILE A 346 0.01 -5.89 -1.07
CA ILE A 346 0.44 -5.09 -2.21
C ILE A 346 0.77 -3.67 -1.72
N PRO A 347 2.05 -3.29 -1.64
CA PRO A 347 2.41 -1.90 -1.41
C PRO A 347 2.04 -1.05 -2.64
N ILE A 348 1.29 0.03 -2.44
CA ILE A 348 0.94 0.98 -3.50
C ILE A 348 2.06 2.02 -3.58
N ASN A 349 3.17 1.59 -4.18
CA ASN A 349 4.33 2.43 -4.38
C ASN A 349 4.47 2.79 -5.85
N ARG A 350 4.65 4.09 -6.14
CA ARG A 350 4.88 4.61 -7.49
C ARG A 350 6.35 4.85 -7.79
N GLY A 351 7.25 4.52 -6.86
CA GLY A 351 8.66 4.79 -7.02
C GLY A 351 8.90 6.29 -7.18
N ILE A 352 9.70 6.66 -8.18
CA ILE A 352 9.96 8.07 -8.53
C ILE A 352 8.67 8.81 -8.94
N ASP A 353 7.69 8.11 -9.53
CA ASP A 353 6.44 8.75 -9.97
C ASP A 353 5.59 9.25 -8.80
N PHE A 354 5.89 8.85 -7.56
CA PHE A 354 5.25 9.40 -6.36
C PHE A 354 5.45 10.92 -6.23
N PHE A 355 6.61 11.41 -6.68
CA PHE A 355 7.00 12.82 -6.59
C PHE A 355 6.53 13.66 -7.79
N LYS A 356 5.99 13.03 -8.85
CA LYS A 356 5.62 13.71 -10.09
C LYS A 356 4.21 14.28 -10.04
N TYR A 357 4.10 15.58 -10.28
CA TYR A 357 2.82 16.25 -10.39
C TYR A 357 2.35 16.33 -11.85
N HIS A 358 3.23 16.70 -12.78
CA HIS A 358 2.89 16.86 -14.19
C HIS A 358 3.17 15.60 -15.01
N GLY A 359 2.51 15.53 -16.17
CA GLY A 359 2.75 14.56 -17.25
C GLY A 359 1.47 14.20 -17.99
N ASN A 360 1.63 13.57 -19.16
CA ASN A 360 0.54 13.13 -20.04
C ASN A 360 -0.22 11.93 -19.46
N TYR A 361 -0.90 12.16 -18.35
CA TYR A 361 -1.75 11.18 -17.72
C TYR A 361 -3.18 11.56 -18.04
N ASN A 362 -3.78 10.80 -18.96
CA ASN A 362 -5.18 10.98 -19.32
C ASN A 362 -6.00 10.75 -18.06
N ASN A 363 -6.51 11.81 -17.45
CA ASN A 363 -7.51 11.74 -16.39
C ASN A 363 -8.70 12.56 -16.89
N ASN A 364 -9.33 12.07 -17.95
CA ASN A 364 -10.39 12.80 -18.66
C ASN A 364 -11.73 12.75 -17.91
N GLY A 365 -11.72 12.34 -16.63
CA GLY A 365 -12.92 12.07 -15.85
C GLY A 365 -13.71 10.87 -16.37
N THR A 366 -13.06 9.94 -17.07
CA THR A 366 -13.71 8.74 -17.63
C THR A 366 -13.39 7.46 -16.86
N SER A 367 -12.75 7.56 -15.70
CA SER A 367 -12.56 6.45 -14.77
C SER A 367 -13.90 6.02 -14.16
N PHE A 368 -14.07 4.72 -13.90
CA PHE A 368 -15.26 4.20 -13.23
C PHE A 368 -15.26 4.54 -11.74
N SER A 369 -14.08 4.52 -11.11
CA SER A 369 -13.88 5.06 -9.77
C SER A 369 -13.89 6.60 -9.80
N PRO A 370 -14.50 7.27 -8.81
CA PRO A 370 -14.44 8.73 -8.68
C PRO A 370 -13.03 9.29 -8.47
N THR A 371 -12.09 8.46 -8.01
CA THR A 371 -10.68 8.84 -7.87
C THR A 371 -9.87 8.07 -8.90
N ALA A 372 -9.10 8.80 -9.71
CA ALA A 372 -8.21 8.18 -10.67
C ALA A 372 -6.97 7.58 -10.00
N TRP A 373 -6.36 6.61 -10.68
CA TRP A 373 -5.22 5.86 -10.12
C TRP A 373 -4.05 6.77 -9.76
N ASP A 374 -3.76 7.77 -10.59
CA ASP A 374 -2.64 8.68 -10.35
C ASP A 374 -2.90 9.63 -9.18
N ASP A 375 -4.15 10.08 -8.99
CA ASP A 375 -4.53 10.90 -7.84
C ASP A 375 -4.52 10.08 -6.53
N TYR A 376 -4.85 8.79 -6.63
CA TYR A 376 -4.84 7.86 -5.50
C TYR A 376 -3.42 7.44 -5.08
N SER A 377 -2.52 7.21 -6.04
CA SER A 377 -1.23 6.56 -5.79
C SER A 377 -0.02 7.50 -5.70
N ARG A 378 -0.14 8.77 -6.14
CA ARG A 378 0.97 9.74 -6.12
C ARG A 378 0.76 10.79 -5.05
N GLY A 379 1.72 10.92 -4.12
CA GLY A 379 1.66 11.94 -3.08
C GLY A 379 1.64 13.36 -3.64
N ALA A 380 2.38 13.63 -4.72
CA ALA A 380 2.40 14.95 -5.34
C ALA A 380 1.00 15.43 -5.79
N ARG A 381 0.17 14.53 -6.35
CA ARG A 381 -1.20 14.84 -6.79
C ARG A 381 -2.19 15.05 -5.62
N GLN A 382 -1.85 14.58 -4.43
CA GLN A 382 -2.66 14.74 -3.21
C GLN A 382 -2.38 16.08 -2.50
N CYS A 383 -1.36 16.83 -2.93
CA CYS A 383 -1.03 18.12 -2.36
C CYS A 383 -2.02 19.21 -2.81
N SER A 384 -2.55 19.96 -1.85
CA SER A 384 -3.44 21.10 -2.09
C SER A 384 -2.68 22.36 -2.51
N LEU A 385 -1.45 22.53 -1.99
CA LEU A 385 -0.54 23.61 -2.31
C LEU A 385 0.60 23.09 -3.19
N THR A 386 0.83 23.73 -4.34
CA THR A 386 1.94 23.42 -5.24
C THR A 386 2.81 24.66 -5.42
N ILE A 387 4.10 24.51 -5.21
CA ILE A 387 5.13 25.52 -5.45
C ILE A 387 6.00 25.01 -6.58
N GLU A 388 5.97 25.69 -7.71
CA GLU A 388 6.71 25.29 -8.90
C GLU A 388 7.80 26.30 -9.21
N ILE A 389 9.00 25.80 -9.48
CA ILE A 389 10.11 26.60 -10.00
C ILE A 389 9.84 26.87 -11.47
N VAL A 390 9.52 28.12 -11.79
CA VAL A 390 9.16 28.54 -13.15
C VAL A 390 10.39 28.97 -13.92
N SER A 391 11.37 29.61 -13.28
CA SER A 391 12.56 30.12 -13.96
C SER A 391 13.81 29.93 -13.11
N THR A 392 14.90 29.56 -13.77
CA THR A 392 16.22 29.42 -13.16
C THR A 392 17.26 30.13 -14.00
N TYR A 393 18.37 30.52 -13.37
CA TYR A 393 19.51 31.12 -14.05
C TYR A 393 20.79 30.54 -13.46
N PRO A 394 21.83 30.32 -14.28
CA PRO A 394 23.12 29.88 -13.79
C PRO A 394 23.79 31.01 -12.98
N HIS A 395 24.24 30.70 -11.77
CA HIS A 395 24.99 31.60 -10.90
C HIS A 395 26.19 30.89 -10.27
N GLN A 396 27.40 31.35 -10.59
CA GLN A 396 28.66 30.91 -9.97
C GLN A 396 28.87 29.38 -9.87
N GLY A 397 28.44 28.61 -10.88
CA GLY A 397 28.61 27.16 -10.91
C GLY A 397 27.43 26.36 -10.34
N SER A 398 26.38 27.01 -9.84
CA SER A 398 25.12 26.38 -9.42
C SER A 398 23.92 26.95 -10.18
N THR A 399 22.82 26.20 -10.20
CA THR A 399 21.52 26.70 -10.66
C THR A 399 20.86 27.50 -9.54
N SER A 400 20.47 28.75 -9.81
CA SER A 400 19.73 29.60 -8.88
C SER A 400 18.33 29.90 -9.39
N VAL A 401 17.41 30.19 -8.48
CA VAL A 401 16.00 30.40 -8.81
C VAL A 401 15.73 31.86 -9.14
N ASP A 402 15.02 32.08 -10.25
CA ASP A 402 14.62 33.41 -10.74
C ASP A 402 13.11 33.64 -10.70
N GLY A 403 12.32 32.56 -10.59
CA GLY A 403 10.87 32.65 -10.62
C GLY A 403 10.16 31.43 -10.06
N ILE A 404 9.01 31.67 -9.42
CA ILE A 404 8.16 30.65 -8.79
C ILE A 404 6.68 30.86 -9.15
N CYS A 405 5.92 29.77 -9.14
CA CYS A 405 4.47 29.72 -9.22
C CYS A 405 3.94 29.08 -7.94
N ILE A 406 2.93 29.70 -7.33
CA ILE A 406 2.25 29.16 -6.15
C ILE A 406 0.80 28.90 -6.52
N THR A 407 0.39 27.63 -6.53
CA THR A 407 -1.00 27.21 -6.77
C THR A 407 -1.59 26.68 -5.48
N ALA A 408 -2.69 27.26 -5.00
CA ALA A 408 -3.28 26.89 -3.72
C ALA A 408 -4.82 26.93 -3.76
N THR A 409 -5.45 26.21 -2.84
CA THR A 409 -6.91 26.13 -2.70
C THR A 409 -7.48 27.32 -1.93
N GLN A 410 -8.51 27.97 -2.48
CA GLN A 410 -9.23 29.08 -1.87
C GLN A 410 -10.34 28.60 -0.90
N LEU A 411 -10.90 29.49 -0.08
CA LEU A 411 -12.02 29.17 0.83
C LEU A 411 -13.26 28.58 0.13
N GLY A 412 -13.41 28.81 -1.19
CA GLY A 412 -14.49 28.23 -2.01
C GLY A 412 -14.14 26.89 -2.68
N GLY A 413 -12.99 26.28 -2.37
CA GLY A 413 -12.54 24.99 -2.93
C GLY A 413 -11.93 25.05 -4.33
N SER A 414 -11.90 26.22 -4.97
CA SER A 414 -11.22 26.41 -6.26
C SER A 414 -9.71 26.68 -6.07
N GLN A 415 -8.88 26.16 -6.97
CA GLN A 415 -7.45 26.47 -6.99
C GLN A 415 -7.16 27.76 -7.76
N ARG A 416 -6.16 28.53 -7.32
CA ARG A 416 -5.66 29.71 -8.03
C ARG A 416 -4.13 29.76 -7.98
N SER A 417 -3.52 30.10 -9.11
CA SER A 417 -2.07 30.25 -9.25
C SER A 417 -1.62 31.71 -9.17
N LEU A 418 -0.50 31.97 -8.48
CA LEU A 418 0.20 33.25 -8.40
C LEU A 418 1.61 33.09 -8.95
N TYR A 419 2.02 34.00 -9.83
CA TYR A 419 3.34 33.95 -10.46
C TYR A 419 4.24 35.08 -9.96
N TYR A 420 5.43 34.71 -9.49
CA TYR A 420 6.44 35.62 -8.97
C TYR A 420 7.74 35.46 -9.76
N LEU A 421 8.32 36.58 -10.20
CA LEU A 421 9.60 36.60 -10.90
C LEU A 421 10.51 37.64 -10.26
N ARG A 422 11.83 37.46 -10.36
CA ARG A 422 12.80 38.44 -9.92
C ARG A 422 12.48 39.83 -10.48
N PRO A 423 12.62 40.93 -9.71
CA PRO A 423 12.21 42.26 -10.16
C PRO A 423 12.92 42.77 -11.41
N THR A 424 14.14 42.28 -11.68
CA THR A 424 14.92 42.62 -12.88
C THR A 424 14.57 41.76 -14.09
N HIS A 425 13.68 40.77 -13.95
CA HIS A 425 13.33 39.88 -15.05
C HIS A 425 12.51 40.65 -16.10
N PRO A 426 12.78 40.49 -17.41
CA PRO A 426 12.14 41.29 -18.48
C PRO A 426 10.61 41.20 -18.54
N LEU A 427 10.02 40.12 -18.01
CA LEU A 427 8.58 39.90 -18.00
C LEU A 427 7.84 40.58 -16.83
N VAL A 428 8.57 41.11 -15.83
CA VAL A 428 7.96 41.80 -14.69
C VAL A 428 7.42 43.15 -15.14
N GLY A 429 6.14 43.40 -14.89
CA GLY A 429 5.46 44.64 -15.29
C GLY A 429 5.07 44.73 -16.77
N SER A 430 5.55 43.82 -17.63
CA SER A 430 5.12 43.73 -19.03
C SER A 430 3.89 42.83 -19.22
N GLN A 431 3.64 41.88 -18.29
CA GLN A 431 2.45 41.05 -18.26
C GLN A 431 1.76 41.13 -16.91
N ALA A 432 0.43 41.30 -16.90
CA ALA A 432 -0.35 41.59 -15.71
C ALA A 432 -0.40 40.44 -14.67
N HIS A 433 -0.03 39.21 -15.05
CA HIS A 433 -0.07 38.05 -14.16
C HIS A 433 1.24 37.79 -13.40
N TYR A 434 2.36 38.43 -13.79
CA TYR A 434 3.63 38.30 -13.08
C TYR A 434 3.80 39.39 -12.02
N ARG A 435 4.10 38.98 -10.80
CA ARG A 435 4.39 39.85 -9.66
C ARG A 435 5.91 39.93 -9.43
N ALA A 436 6.38 41.08 -8.96
CA ALA A 436 7.77 41.23 -8.56
C ALA A 436 8.03 40.46 -7.26
N TRP A 437 8.97 39.54 -7.29
CA TRP A 437 9.43 38.79 -6.12
C TRP A 437 10.47 39.61 -5.36
N ASN A 438 10.07 40.31 -4.32
CA ASN A 438 11.00 41.12 -3.54
C ASN A 438 11.80 40.23 -2.59
N PHE A 439 13.07 39.97 -2.93
CA PHE A 439 13.94 39.12 -2.10
C PHE A 439 14.30 39.74 -0.75
N ASN A 440 14.08 41.05 -0.57
CA ASN A 440 14.32 41.74 0.70
C ASN A 440 13.07 41.77 1.60
N ASP A 441 11.96 41.18 1.16
CA ASP A 441 10.75 41.09 1.97
C ASP A 441 10.85 39.88 2.92
N GLU A 442 11.22 40.15 4.17
CA GLU A 442 11.33 39.12 5.22
C GLU A 442 9.98 38.52 5.62
N SER A 443 8.86 39.15 5.26
CA SER A 443 7.52 38.63 5.52
C SER A 443 7.07 37.58 4.49
N PHE A 444 7.74 37.54 3.33
CA PHE A 444 7.42 36.60 2.28
C PHE A 444 7.98 35.20 2.63
N PRO A 445 7.17 34.13 2.58
CA PRO A 445 7.54 32.82 3.12
C PRO A 445 8.53 32.03 2.27
N ILE A 446 8.83 32.49 1.04
CA ILE A 446 9.69 31.76 0.09
C ILE A 446 10.84 32.66 -0.35
N GLN A 447 12.07 32.30 -0.01
CA GLN A 447 13.25 33.10 -0.30
C GLN A 447 14.28 32.32 -1.10
N PRO A 448 14.93 32.92 -2.12
CA PRO A 448 16.09 32.30 -2.73
C PRO A 448 17.26 32.33 -1.74
N ARG A 449 17.89 31.18 -1.51
CA ARG A 449 19.03 31.00 -0.61
C ARG A 449 20.14 30.21 -1.29
N THR A 450 21.25 30.06 -0.59
CA THR A 450 22.36 29.18 -1.01
C THR A 450 22.72 28.33 0.19
N VAL A 451 22.83 27.03 0.00
CA VAL A 451 23.30 26.10 1.04
C VAL A 451 24.75 26.44 1.34
N SER A 452 25.06 26.74 2.61
CA SER A 452 26.38 27.23 2.99
C SER A 452 27.47 26.18 2.79
N ALA A 453 27.17 24.91 3.04
CA ALA A 453 28.10 23.78 2.92
C ALA A 453 28.46 23.46 1.46
N THR A 454 27.47 23.31 0.58
CA THR A 454 27.68 22.85 -0.82
C THR A 454 27.76 24.00 -1.83
N LYS A 455 27.43 25.24 -1.43
CA LYS A 455 27.24 26.40 -2.32
C LYS A 455 26.15 26.19 -3.39
N GLN A 456 25.28 25.21 -3.16
CA GLN A 456 24.14 24.90 -4.03
C GLN A 456 23.05 25.96 -3.89
N GLY A 457 22.48 26.40 -5.00
CA GLY A 457 21.33 27.30 -5.03
C GLY A 457 20.08 26.60 -4.52
N ALA A 458 19.32 27.27 -3.66
CA ALA A 458 18.19 26.69 -2.98
C ALA A 458 17.00 27.65 -2.88
N ILE A 459 15.83 27.09 -2.63
CA ILE A 459 14.65 27.81 -2.17
C ILE A 459 14.46 27.50 -0.69
N ALA A 460 14.45 28.52 0.15
CA ALA A 460 14.02 28.40 1.54
C ALA A 460 12.51 28.63 1.64
N LEU A 461 11.83 27.67 2.28
CA LEU A 461 10.41 27.72 2.61
C LEU A 461 10.27 27.84 4.13
N ASP A 462 9.77 28.99 4.58
CA ASP A 462 9.50 29.27 5.98
C ASP A 462 8.06 28.88 6.33
N LEU A 463 7.90 27.78 7.05
CA LEU A 463 6.60 27.23 7.41
C LEU A 463 5.85 28.09 8.44
N SER A 464 6.55 28.91 9.24
CA SER A 464 5.92 29.81 10.21
C SER A 464 5.20 30.98 9.54
N LYS A 465 5.72 31.45 8.39
CA LYS A 465 5.19 32.60 7.66
C LYS A 465 4.12 32.22 6.65
N LEU A 466 4.16 30.99 6.15
CA LEU A 466 3.30 30.53 5.06
C LEU A 466 1.78 30.68 5.35
N PRO A 467 1.24 30.28 6.52
CA PRO A 467 -0.18 30.43 6.81
C PRO A 467 -0.66 31.88 6.75
N THR A 468 0.14 32.81 7.27
CA THR A 468 -0.15 34.24 7.26
C THR A 468 -0.17 34.80 5.83
N PHE A 469 0.78 34.38 5.00
CA PHE A 469 0.81 34.73 3.57
C PHE A 469 -0.41 34.19 2.81
N LEU A 470 -0.76 32.91 3.04
CA LEU A 470 -1.91 32.28 2.40
C LEU A 470 -3.21 33.03 2.75
N ALA A 471 -3.40 33.38 4.02
CA ALA A 471 -4.55 34.16 4.46
C ALA A 471 -4.60 35.55 3.81
N ALA A 472 -3.45 36.25 3.71
CA ALA A 472 -3.37 37.56 3.07
C ALA A 472 -3.75 37.52 1.58
N GLU A 473 -3.44 36.42 0.89
CA GLU A 473 -3.79 36.20 -0.51
C GLU A 473 -5.20 35.61 -0.71
N SER A 474 -6.01 35.47 0.35
CA SER A 474 -7.36 34.85 0.31
C SER A 474 -7.38 33.36 -0.05
N PHE A 475 -6.30 32.64 0.25
CA PHE A 475 -6.28 31.18 0.29
C PHE A 475 -6.78 30.67 1.65
N ALA A 476 -7.15 29.40 1.72
CA ALA A 476 -7.59 28.76 2.98
C ALA A 476 -6.42 28.02 3.63
N PRO A 477 -5.76 28.54 4.68
CA PRO A 477 -4.58 27.89 5.25
C PRO A 477 -4.85 26.44 5.71
N GLU A 478 -6.02 26.21 6.33
CA GLU A 478 -6.48 24.90 6.83
C GLU A 478 -6.61 23.83 5.73
N LEU A 479 -6.84 24.23 4.47
CA LEU A 479 -6.95 23.30 3.34
C LEU A 479 -5.61 23.07 2.62
N ASN A 480 -4.60 23.88 2.92
CA ASN A 480 -3.31 23.91 2.24
C ASN A 480 -2.16 23.47 3.18
N ASN A 481 -2.41 22.44 3.98
CA ASN A 481 -1.44 21.81 4.87
C ASN A 481 -0.57 20.73 4.18
N THR A 482 -0.86 20.44 2.91
CA THR A 482 -0.08 19.54 2.06
C THR A 482 0.59 20.31 0.94
N ILE A 483 1.93 20.22 0.87
CA ILE A 483 2.76 21.04 -0.02
C ILE A 483 3.52 20.15 -0.99
N HIS A 484 3.42 20.46 -2.28
CA HIS A 484 4.30 19.92 -3.32
C HIS A 484 5.28 20.98 -3.79
N VAL A 485 6.58 20.66 -3.83
CA VAL A 485 7.61 21.56 -4.37
C VAL A 485 8.35 20.88 -5.52
N THR A 486 8.28 21.45 -6.72
CA THR A 486 8.88 20.86 -7.93
C THR A 486 9.37 21.89 -8.94
N HIS A 487 10.00 21.43 -10.00
CA HIS A 487 10.21 22.20 -11.22
C HIS A 487 8.96 22.16 -12.11
N ARG A 488 8.62 23.29 -12.73
CA ARG A 488 7.51 23.32 -13.69
C ARG A 488 7.92 22.58 -14.96
N ALA A 489 7.11 21.61 -15.39
CA ALA A 489 7.24 21.04 -16.73
C ALA A 489 6.90 22.11 -17.78
N SER A 490 7.81 22.43 -18.70
CA SER A 490 7.51 23.30 -19.83
C SER A 490 7.51 22.51 -21.13
N ASP A 491 6.42 22.66 -21.89
CA ASP A 491 6.32 22.22 -23.29
C ASP A 491 7.05 23.19 -24.25
N ASP A 492 7.43 24.37 -23.74
CA ASP A 492 8.06 25.44 -24.51
C ASP A 492 9.56 25.54 -24.27
N ASN A 493 10.28 25.61 -25.38
CA ASN A 493 11.73 25.57 -25.60
C ASN A 493 12.59 26.69 -24.94
N ASN A 494 12.21 27.23 -23.79
CA ASN A 494 12.93 28.32 -23.12
C ASN A 494 13.50 27.85 -21.78
N PHE A 495 14.82 27.64 -21.66
CA PHE A 495 15.60 27.73 -20.41
C PHE A 495 14.99 27.19 -19.09
N TYR A 496 14.15 26.14 -19.16
CA TYR A 496 13.49 25.54 -18.00
C TYR A 496 13.93 24.08 -17.89
N VAL A 497 14.36 23.67 -16.70
CA VAL A 497 14.57 22.25 -16.38
C VAL A 497 13.18 21.63 -16.24
N SER A 498 12.76 20.81 -17.20
CA SER A 498 11.48 20.10 -17.11
C SER A 498 11.53 19.03 -16.02
N GLU A 499 10.40 18.78 -15.37
CA GLU A 499 10.21 17.71 -14.36
C GLU A 499 10.65 16.32 -14.89
N GLU A 500 10.63 16.11 -16.21
CA GLU A 500 11.01 14.86 -16.87
C GLU A 500 12.53 14.65 -17.01
N ASN A 501 13.34 15.70 -16.92
CA ASN A 501 14.81 15.63 -17.05
C ASN A 501 15.54 15.58 -15.71
N PHE A 502 14.79 15.42 -14.61
CA PHE A 502 15.34 15.45 -13.26
C PHE A 502 16.04 14.12 -12.91
N LYS A 503 17.25 14.21 -12.36
CA LYS A 503 18.00 13.03 -11.91
C LYS A 503 17.54 12.61 -10.52
N PHE A 504 17.52 11.30 -10.27
CA PHE A 504 17.14 10.73 -8.98
C PHE A 504 18.27 9.84 -8.45
N PRO A 505 18.94 10.20 -7.34
CA PRO A 505 18.78 11.44 -6.57
C PRO A 505 19.26 12.70 -7.33
N PRO A 506 18.84 13.90 -6.89
CA PRO A 506 19.32 15.19 -7.43
C PRO A 506 20.85 15.32 -7.35
N ASP A 507 21.46 15.97 -8.34
CA ASP A 507 22.89 16.30 -8.33
C ASP A 507 23.15 17.52 -7.42
N ASP A 508 24.42 17.72 -7.02
CA ASP A 508 24.84 18.86 -6.19
C ASP A 508 24.69 20.23 -6.87
N ASN A 509 24.49 20.26 -8.19
CA ASN A 509 24.30 21.49 -8.97
C ASN A 509 22.82 21.84 -9.23
N ASP A 510 21.91 20.91 -8.91
CA ASP A 510 20.47 21.11 -9.08
C ASP A 510 19.94 22.06 -8.00
N VAL A 511 18.70 22.53 -8.13
CA VAL A 511 18.12 23.39 -7.10
C VAL A 511 17.72 22.54 -5.89
N ALA A 512 18.06 23.01 -4.68
CA ALA A 512 17.65 22.38 -3.43
C ALA A 512 16.47 23.10 -2.76
N LEU A 513 15.82 22.42 -1.81
CA LEU A 513 14.81 22.95 -0.91
C LEU A 513 15.39 23.06 0.50
N ILE A 514 15.23 24.19 1.17
CA ILE A 514 15.55 24.39 2.58
C ILE A 514 14.23 24.60 3.32
N ILE A 515 14.02 23.90 4.43
CA ILE A 515 12.87 24.10 5.32
C ILE A 515 13.34 24.90 6.55
N GLU A 516 12.66 26.02 6.78
CA GLU A 516 12.93 26.96 7.87
C GLU A 516 11.65 27.18 8.71
N GLY A 517 11.82 27.62 9.96
CA GLY A 517 10.70 28.07 10.80
C GLY A 517 9.69 26.97 11.13
N ALA A 518 10.16 25.71 11.21
CA ALA A 518 9.33 24.54 11.39
C ALA A 518 9.32 23.99 12.84
N ASP A 519 9.84 24.76 13.80
CA ASP A 519 10.01 24.34 15.19
C ASP A 519 8.66 24.09 15.90
N ASP A 520 7.66 24.95 15.67
CA ASP A 520 6.32 24.83 16.25
C ASP A 520 5.24 24.74 15.16
N MET A 521 4.65 23.55 15.04
CA MET A 521 3.59 23.28 14.07
C MET A 521 2.19 23.22 14.71
N THR A 522 2.09 23.37 16.03
CA THR A 522 0.84 23.13 16.79
C THR A 522 -0.27 24.12 16.46
N GLN A 523 0.08 25.37 16.13
CA GLN A 523 -0.89 26.45 15.90
C GLN A 523 -1.53 26.41 14.52
N HIS A 524 -0.77 26.07 13.48
CA HIS A 524 -1.20 26.22 12.08
C HIS A 524 -1.36 24.92 11.31
N TYR A 525 -0.85 23.81 11.86
CA TYR A 525 -0.88 22.49 11.24
C TYR A 525 -1.42 21.43 12.21
N SER A 526 -2.42 21.80 13.01
CA SER A 526 -3.05 20.91 14.01
C SER A 526 -3.68 19.66 13.39
N HIS A 527 -4.11 19.72 12.13
CA HIS A 527 -4.61 18.59 11.34
C HIS A 527 -3.51 17.82 10.58
N GLY A 528 -2.25 18.04 10.94
CA GLY A 528 -1.08 17.45 10.32
C GLY A 528 -0.57 18.22 9.12
N PHE A 529 0.65 17.89 8.70
CA PHE A 529 1.38 18.51 7.61
C PHE A 529 2.05 17.45 6.74
N ALA A 530 2.06 17.68 5.42
CA ALA A 530 2.86 16.86 4.52
C ALA A 530 3.61 17.67 3.48
N LEU A 531 4.87 17.33 3.25
CA LEU A 531 5.70 17.88 2.20
C LEU A 531 6.08 16.76 1.21
N VAL A 532 5.81 16.97 -0.06
CA VAL A 532 6.29 16.12 -1.16
C VAL A 532 7.17 16.98 -2.05
N SER A 533 8.43 16.59 -2.24
CA SER A 533 9.30 17.29 -3.18
C SER A 533 10.15 16.30 -3.97
N ASN A 534 10.41 16.61 -5.23
CA ASN A 534 11.44 15.92 -6.01
C ASN A 534 12.83 16.55 -5.81
N LEU A 535 12.96 17.64 -5.04
CA LEU A 535 14.24 18.30 -4.77
C LEU A 535 14.95 17.64 -3.59
N ARG A 536 16.27 17.87 -3.49
CA ARG A 536 17.01 17.56 -2.27
C ARG A 536 16.56 18.52 -1.17
N THR A 537 16.12 17.98 -0.04
CA THR A 537 15.59 18.77 1.07
C THR A 537 16.62 18.87 2.20
N PHE A 538 16.90 20.09 2.64
CA PHE A 538 17.72 20.43 3.79
C PHE A 538 16.82 20.94 4.92
N PHE A 539 17.04 20.47 6.13
CA PHE A 539 16.41 21.01 7.33
C PHE A 539 17.41 21.94 8.03
N ASP A 540 17.09 23.23 8.08
CA ASP A 540 17.97 24.23 8.68
C ASP A 540 17.87 24.26 10.21
N SER A 541 16.65 24.10 10.74
CA SER A 541 16.34 24.11 12.17
C SER A 541 15.60 22.84 12.61
N ASN A 542 15.10 22.84 13.85
CA ASN A 542 14.30 21.75 14.37
C ASN A 542 13.00 21.60 13.56
N LEU A 543 12.51 20.37 13.44
CA LEU A 543 11.23 20.08 12.81
C LEU A 543 10.26 19.55 13.85
N ASN A 544 9.16 20.27 14.08
CA ASN A 544 8.05 19.86 14.94
C ASN A 544 8.48 19.51 16.38
N PHE A 545 9.22 20.40 17.02
CA PHE A 545 9.79 20.21 18.36
C PHE A 545 8.79 20.54 19.49
N THR A 546 7.78 21.37 19.22
CA THR A 546 6.74 21.74 20.20
C THR A 546 5.59 20.74 20.18
N SER A 547 5.28 20.15 21.35
CA SER A 547 4.09 19.31 21.52
C SER A 547 2.84 20.12 21.88
N HIS A 548 1.67 19.58 21.60
CA HIS A 548 0.40 20.02 22.19
C HIS A 548 0.43 19.87 23.73
N ALA A 549 -0.57 20.47 24.39
CA ALA A 549 -0.71 20.44 25.85
C ALA A 549 -0.89 19.02 26.43
N ASP A 550 -1.35 18.06 25.61
CA ASP A 550 -1.51 16.65 25.97
C ASP A 550 -0.24 15.81 25.72
N GLY A 551 0.85 16.44 25.26
CA GLY A 551 2.11 15.77 24.93
C GLY A 551 2.13 15.09 23.55
N THR A 552 1.09 15.25 22.73
CA THR A 552 1.08 14.77 21.34
C THR A 552 1.69 15.79 20.40
N TYR A 553 2.26 15.33 19.30
CA TYR A 553 2.82 16.18 18.25
C TYR A 553 1.90 16.18 17.03
N PRO A 554 1.77 17.30 16.30
CA PRO A 554 1.13 17.29 14.98
C PRO A 554 1.72 16.22 14.06
N ALA A 555 0.89 15.48 13.34
CA ALA A 555 1.36 14.46 12.41
C ALA A 555 2.09 15.08 11.21
N VAL A 556 3.36 14.75 11.02
CA VAL A 556 4.20 15.29 9.93
C VAL A 556 4.68 14.16 9.02
N ALA A 557 4.59 14.37 7.70
CA ALA A 557 5.22 13.51 6.72
C ALA A 557 6.07 14.30 5.73
N ILE A 558 7.34 13.92 5.58
CA ILE A 558 8.23 14.52 4.59
C ILE A 558 8.67 13.45 3.59
N PHE A 559 8.37 13.69 2.32
CA PHE A 559 8.77 12.86 1.20
C PHE A 559 9.72 13.65 0.31
N SER A 560 10.97 13.20 0.26
CA SER A 560 11.95 13.72 -0.70
C SER A 560 12.93 12.61 -1.11
N PRO A 561 13.55 12.69 -2.31
CA PRO A 561 14.56 11.75 -2.76
C PRO A 561 15.75 11.62 -1.80
N GLU A 562 16.13 12.74 -1.20
CA GLU A 562 17.24 12.83 -0.25
C GLU A 562 16.91 13.89 0.80
N GLN A 563 17.21 13.58 2.05
CA GLN A 563 17.06 14.46 3.21
C GLN A 563 18.44 14.70 3.81
N ARG A 564 18.74 15.95 4.11
CA ARG A 564 19.98 16.36 4.78
C ARG A 564 19.66 17.27 5.96
N TYR A 565 20.44 17.13 7.02
CA TYR A 565 20.27 17.90 8.24
C TYR A 565 21.40 18.92 8.38
N GLY A 566 21.01 20.17 8.68
CA GLY A 566 21.85 21.35 8.61
C GLY A 566 21.87 21.95 7.20
N ALA A 567 21.70 23.27 7.09
CA ALA A 567 22.05 24.03 5.88
C ALA A 567 23.40 24.78 6.03
N GLU A 568 23.85 24.95 7.28
CA GLU A 568 25.14 25.54 7.66
C GLU A 568 26.17 24.46 8.04
N ASP A 569 27.45 24.83 7.96
CA ASP A 569 28.61 23.95 8.24
C ASP A 569 28.84 23.86 9.76
N VAL A 570 27.83 23.36 10.48
CA VAL A 570 27.83 23.20 11.94
C VAL A 570 27.43 21.77 12.28
N ASP A 571 28.12 21.16 13.25
CA ASP A 571 27.74 19.84 13.77
C ASP A 571 26.38 19.93 14.47
N VAL A 572 25.39 19.17 13.96
CA VAL A 572 24.03 19.10 14.50
C VAL A 572 23.78 17.68 15.00
N GLY A 573 23.44 17.54 16.29
CA GLY A 573 22.93 16.28 16.82
C GLY A 573 21.51 16.01 16.31
N ILE A 574 21.21 14.77 15.94
CA ILE A 574 19.90 14.41 15.38
C ILE A 574 19.13 13.55 16.38
N GLU A 575 17.96 14.05 16.77
CA GLU A 575 16.94 13.27 17.46
C GLU A 575 15.76 13.02 16.52
N LEU A 576 15.49 11.77 16.18
CA LEU A 576 14.37 11.37 15.33
C LEU A 576 13.36 10.56 16.13
N ARG A 577 12.14 11.09 16.27
CA ARG A 577 11.00 10.38 16.87
C ARG A 577 9.93 10.15 15.82
N GLY A 578 9.45 8.91 15.67
CA GLY A 578 8.33 8.61 14.77
C GLY A 578 8.54 7.37 13.92
N ARG A 579 8.57 7.52 12.59
CA ARG A 579 8.61 6.41 11.63
C ARG A 579 9.47 6.76 10.43
N VAL A 580 10.08 5.75 9.84
CA VAL A 580 10.85 5.87 8.60
C VAL A 580 10.24 4.95 7.54
N SER A 581 9.99 5.50 6.35
CA SER A 581 9.52 4.73 5.20
C SER A 581 10.38 5.04 4.00
N MET A 582 10.72 4.01 3.23
CA MET A 582 11.68 4.11 2.15
C MET A 582 11.20 3.52 0.84
N ILE A 583 11.56 4.23 -0.23
CA ILE A 583 11.31 3.86 -1.61
C ILE A 583 12.66 3.78 -2.32
N SER A 584 12.91 2.69 -3.01
CA SER A 584 14.01 2.62 -3.97
C SER A 584 13.52 2.96 -5.37
N SER A 585 14.35 3.65 -6.14
CA SER A 585 14.20 3.74 -7.59
C SER A 585 14.65 2.45 -8.32
N ASP A 586 15.49 1.65 -7.67
CA ASP A 586 16.05 0.42 -8.20
C ASP A 586 15.66 -0.77 -7.31
N ALA A 587 14.99 -1.75 -7.90
CA ALA A 587 14.50 -2.91 -7.19
C ALA A 587 15.64 -3.70 -6.53
N ASP A 588 16.87 -3.63 -7.06
CA ASP A 588 18.03 -4.42 -6.62
C ASP A 588 18.99 -3.67 -5.67
N LYS A 589 18.74 -2.39 -5.43
CA LYS A 589 19.56 -1.59 -4.51
C LYS A 589 19.15 -1.83 -3.07
N GLU A 590 20.12 -2.20 -2.24
CA GLU A 590 19.98 -2.24 -0.79
C GLU A 590 19.87 -0.83 -0.23
N ILE A 591 18.95 -0.63 0.71
CA ILE A 591 18.75 0.64 1.39
C ILE A 591 18.97 0.45 2.89
N ALA A 592 19.77 1.33 3.49
CA ALA A 592 19.92 1.49 4.92
C ALA A 592 18.96 2.58 5.46
N PRO A 593 17.97 2.22 6.31
CA PRO A 593 16.92 3.14 6.70
C PRO A 593 17.33 4.30 7.58
N LEU A 594 18.45 4.19 8.29
CA LEU A 594 18.89 5.17 9.28
C LEU A 594 20.15 5.93 8.82
N ASP A 595 20.40 5.97 7.51
CA ASP A 595 21.51 6.72 6.91
C ASP A 595 21.16 8.20 6.75
N LEU A 596 21.08 8.88 7.89
CA LEU A 596 20.87 10.32 7.92
C LEU A 596 22.16 11.04 7.52
N LYS A 597 22.04 12.01 6.63
CA LYS A 597 23.17 12.74 6.06
C LYS A 597 23.24 14.17 6.58
N SER A 598 24.46 14.66 6.77
CA SER A 598 24.73 16.07 7.03
C SER A 598 24.59 16.92 5.76
N ALA A 599 24.68 18.24 5.91
CA ALA A 599 24.73 19.19 4.80
C ALA A 599 25.80 18.80 3.75
N SER A 600 26.97 18.36 4.20
CA SER A 600 28.12 17.95 3.37
C SER A 600 27.93 16.57 2.71
N GLY A 601 26.91 15.80 3.13
CA GLY A 601 26.61 14.47 2.61
C GLY A 601 27.28 13.32 3.38
N GLU A 602 27.96 13.62 4.49
CA GLU A 602 28.51 12.61 5.39
C GLU A 602 27.41 11.95 6.22
N ILE A 603 27.54 10.64 6.48
CA ILE A 603 26.56 9.88 7.27
C ILE A 603 26.82 10.15 8.75
N PHE A 604 25.77 10.55 9.49
CA PHE A 604 25.84 10.68 10.94
C PHE A 604 25.96 9.30 11.58
N THR A 605 27.06 9.11 12.31
CA THR A 605 27.34 7.85 13.03
C THR A 605 27.54 8.06 14.53
N SER A 606 27.92 9.28 14.95
CA SER A 606 27.95 9.75 16.33
C SER A 606 26.85 10.80 16.53
N GLU A 607 26.26 10.88 17.74
CA GLU A 607 25.24 11.88 18.10
C GLU A 607 23.87 11.74 17.40
N LEU A 608 23.51 10.49 17.11
CA LEU A 608 22.19 10.10 16.62
C LEU A 608 21.39 9.49 17.76
N GLU A 609 20.16 9.96 18.01
CA GLU A 609 19.17 9.35 18.91
C GLU A 609 17.88 9.09 18.13
N ILE A 610 17.43 7.84 18.09
CA ILE A 610 16.28 7.43 17.28
C ILE A 610 15.30 6.65 18.15
N ASP A 611 14.04 7.08 18.15
CA ASP A 611 12.92 6.40 18.81
C ASP A 611 11.77 6.20 17.81
N LEU A 612 11.70 5.01 17.21
CA LEU A 612 10.68 4.68 16.22
C LEU A 612 9.51 3.91 16.84
N LYS A 613 8.28 4.33 16.56
CA LYS A 613 7.05 3.78 17.13
C LYS A 613 5.99 3.56 16.06
N PRO A 614 5.11 2.56 16.20
CA PRO A 614 4.05 2.33 15.25
C PRO A 614 2.91 3.35 15.43
N MET A 615 2.13 3.57 14.38
CA MET A 615 0.88 4.35 14.47
C MET A 615 -0.14 3.59 15.30
N LYS A 616 -0.69 4.24 16.34
CA LYS A 616 -1.75 3.63 17.17
C LYS A 616 -3.04 4.45 17.19
N ARG A 617 -2.97 5.74 16.84
CA ARG A 617 -4.12 6.66 16.85
C ARG A 617 -4.38 7.23 15.46
N LEU A 618 -5.61 7.65 15.22
CA LEU A 618 -5.99 8.37 14.00
C LEU A 618 -5.27 9.71 13.89
N ASP A 619 -5.03 10.40 15.02
CA ASP A 619 -4.33 11.69 15.07
C ASP A 619 -2.85 11.59 14.64
N ASP A 620 -2.26 10.39 14.66
CA ASP A 620 -0.88 10.12 14.25
C ASP A 620 -0.73 9.95 12.73
N LEU A 621 -1.85 9.96 11.98
CA LEU A 621 -1.89 9.76 10.54
C LEU A 621 -1.64 11.09 9.82
N PRO A 622 -0.51 11.24 9.09
CA PRO A 622 -0.28 12.43 8.30
C PRO A 622 -1.24 12.50 7.09
N PRO A 623 -1.54 13.71 6.58
CA PRO A 623 -2.47 13.90 5.47
C PRO A 623 -2.08 13.13 4.19
N ILE A 624 -0.78 12.97 3.94
CA ILE A 624 -0.24 12.14 2.86
C ILE A 624 0.60 11.02 3.49
N HIS A 625 0.38 9.79 3.06
CA HIS A 625 1.06 8.60 3.55
C HIS A 625 1.12 7.54 2.44
N PHE A 626 2.08 6.62 2.55
CA PHE A 626 2.06 5.42 1.71
C PHE A 626 0.92 4.50 2.13
N ILE A 627 0.28 3.90 1.14
CA ILE A 627 -0.84 2.98 1.34
C ILE A 627 -0.39 1.59 0.91
N ASN A 628 -0.79 0.59 1.69
CA ASN A 628 -0.65 -0.82 1.35
C ASN A 628 -2.02 -1.45 1.28
N TRP A 629 -2.26 -2.33 0.30
CA TRP A 629 -3.46 -3.15 0.24
C TRP A 629 -3.18 -4.51 0.84
N LEU A 630 -3.93 -4.86 1.88
CA LEU A 630 -4.00 -6.22 2.39
C LEU A 630 -5.33 -6.83 1.94
N VAL A 631 -5.26 -7.82 1.06
CA VAL A 631 -6.43 -8.54 0.53
C VAL A 631 -6.51 -9.89 1.21
N VAL A 632 -7.67 -10.20 1.78
CA VAL A 632 -7.96 -11.45 2.50
C VAL A 632 -9.33 -11.95 2.08
N VAL A 633 -9.49 -13.26 1.96
CA VAL A 633 -10.80 -13.90 1.78
C VAL A 633 -11.10 -14.82 2.96
N SER A 634 -12.29 -14.65 3.54
CA SER A 634 -12.78 -15.45 4.67
C SER A 634 -14.18 -16.00 4.40
N GLU A 635 -14.46 -17.19 4.93
CA GLU A 635 -15.82 -17.74 5.00
C GLU A 635 -16.60 -17.01 6.13
N ILE A 636 -17.90 -16.74 5.92
CA ILE A 636 -18.77 -15.98 6.85
C ILE A 636 -20.04 -16.72 7.25
#